data_AF-A0AAF0CP35-F1
#
_entry.id   AF-A0AAF0CP35-F1
#
_cell.length_a   1.000
_cell.length_b   1.000
_cell.length_c   1.000
_cell.angle_alpha   90.00
_cell.angle_beta   90.00
_cell.angle_gamma   90.00
#
_symmetry.space_group_name_H-M   'P 1'
#
loop_
_entity.id
_entity.type
_entity.pdbx_description
1 polymer ?
#
loop_
_entity_poly.entity_id
_entity_poly.type
_entity_poly.pdbx_seq_one_letter_code
_entity_poly.pdbx_strand_id
1 'polypeptide(L)'
;METFRSLYCAQHHLPSKAYPHAALRACLRWPGRLMYWPLRVLASDFFASDLDLIHNVGRLTTPYDLSLDITEYRYHPFNQSRLRRTFGLCISTSTLRRIVFHTFNRESTAADAARPVNRPSTT
;
A
#
# COMPACT_ATOMS: atom_id res chain seq x y z
N MET A 1 2.91 17.05 -7.06
CA MET A 1 2.06 16.12 -6.30
C MET A 1 2.92 14.98 -5.82
N GLU A 2 2.94 14.71 -4.53
CA GLU A 2 3.65 13.55 -4.01
C GLU A 2 2.82 12.28 -4.22
N THR A 3 3.49 11.20 -4.62
CA THR A 3 2.85 9.90 -4.80
C THR A 3 2.77 9.16 -3.48
N PHE A 4 1.83 8.22 -3.35
CA PHE A 4 1.72 7.35 -2.17
C PHE A 4 3.04 6.66 -1.85
N ARG A 5 3.81 6.20 -2.86
CA ARG A 5 5.13 5.62 -2.64
C ARG A 5 6.08 6.58 -1.94
N SER A 6 6.12 7.85 -2.35
CA SER A 6 6.96 8.88 -1.74
C SER A 6 6.59 9.08 -0.27
N LEU A 7 5.29 9.29 -0.01
CA LEU A 7 4.74 9.49 1.33
C LEU A 7 5.00 8.29 2.25
N TYR A 8 4.76 7.08 1.75
CA TYR A 8 4.97 5.84 2.50
C TYR A 8 6.46 5.66 2.83
N CYS A 9 7.36 5.88 1.87
CA CYS A 9 8.80 5.77 2.11
C CYS A 9 9.29 6.78 3.14
N ALA A 10 8.81 8.03 3.07
CA ALA A 10 9.13 9.07 4.04
C ALA A 10 8.65 8.69 5.45
N GLN A 11 7.41 8.21 5.59
CA GLN A 11 6.84 7.82 6.88
C GLN A 11 7.53 6.63 7.53
N HIS A 12 8.06 5.70 6.72
CA HIS A 12 8.71 4.48 7.21
C HIS A 12 10.23 4.53 7.18
N HIS A 13 10.84 5.67 6.81
CA HIS A 13 12.29 5.83 6.62
C HIS A 13 12.89 4.75 5.70
N LEU A 14 12.20 4.45 4.60
CA LEU A 14 12.58 3.40 3.65
C LEU A 14 13.19 3.99 2.37
N PRO A 15 14.19 3.34 1.78
CA PRO A 15 14.64 3.68 0.44
C PRO A 15 13.55 3.30 -0.57
N SER A 16 13.37 4.13 -1.60
CA SER A 16 12.33 3.92 -2.62
C SER A 16 12.38 2.52 -3.26
N LYS A 17 13.57 1.92 -3.41
CA LYS A 17 13.74 0.56 -3.96
C LYS A 17 13.15 -0.55 -3.06
N ALA A 18 13.08 -0.34 -1.74
CA ALA A 18 12.54 -1.31 -0.80
C ALA A 18 11.01 -1.28 -0.69
N TYR A 19 10.37 -0.24 -1.25
CA TYR A 19 8.93 -0.02 -1.18
C TYR A 19 8.09 -1.25 -1.52
N PRO A 20 8.26 -1.91 -2.70
CA PRO A 20 7.31 -2.94 -3.12
C PRO A 20 7.25 -4.10 -2.13
N HIS A 21 8.41 -4.54 -1.65
CA HIS A 21 8.49 -5.65 -0.70
C HIS A 21 8.05 -5.25 0.72
N ALA A 22 8.36 -4.03 1.15
CA ALA A 22 7.94 -3.54 2.47
C ALA A 22 6.41 -3.37 2.54
N ALA A 23 5.83 -2.70 1.54
CA ALA A 23 4.40 -2.48 1.45
C ALA A 23 3.62 -3.80 1.25
N LEU A 24 4.14 -4.71 0.41
CA LEU A 24 3.58 -6.06 0.26
C LEU A 24 3.52 -6.80 1.61
N ARG A 25 4.65 -6.86 2.33
CA ARG A 25 4.73 -7.55 3.63
C ARG A 25 3.82 -6.91 4.68
N ALA A 26 3.69 -5.59 4.68
CA ALA A 26 2.75 -4.88 5.54
C ALA A 26 1.29 -5.24 5.23
N CYS A 27 0.95 -5.50 3.96
CA CYS A 27 -0.40 -5.86 3.53
C CYS A 27 -0.70 -7.37 3.62
N LEU A 28 0.32 -8.23 3.69
CA LEU A 28 0.13 -9.68 3.86
C LEU A 28 -0.53 -10.01 5.19
N ARG A 29 -1.44 -10.99 5.16
CA ARG A 29 -1.99 -11.61 6.38
C ARG A 29 -0.89 -12.38 7.12
N TRP A 30 -1.09 -12.65 8.40
CA TRP A 30 -0.13 -13.35 9.26
C TRP A 30 0.47 -14.63 8.62
N PRO A 31 -0.32 -15.59 8.07
CA PRO A 31 0.24 -16.77 7.42
C PRO A 31 1.08 -16.43 6.18
N GLY A 32 0.62 -15.48 5.35
CA GLY A 32 1.37 -15.00 4.19
C GLY A 32 2.69 -14.31 4.57
N ARG A 33 2.76 -13.62 5.73
CA ARG A 33 4.01 -13.02 6.23
C ARG A 33 5.03 -14.07 6.66
N LEU A 34 4.56 -15.15 7.30
CA LEU A 34 5.41 -16.26 7.72
C LEU A 34 5.93 -17.02 6.49
N MET A 35 5.07 -17.26 5.51
CA MET A 35 5.38 -18.00 4.30
C MET A 35 6.03 -17.14 3.19
N TYR A 36 6.26 -15.86 3.43
CA TYR A 36 6.76 -14.94 2.41
C TYR A 36 8.10 -15.39 1.81
N TRP A 37 9.07 -15.72 2.66
CA TRP A 37 10.40 -16.14 2.22
C TRP A 37 10.39 -17.50 1.51
N PRO A 38 9.79 -18.57 2.07
CA PRO A 38 9.76 -19.87 1.39
C PRO A 38 8.96 -19.81 0.07
N LEU A 39 7.83 -19.10 0.02
CA LEU A 39 7.07 -18.97 -1.23
C LEU A 39 7.83 -18.20 -2.29
N ARG A 40 8.59 -17.16 -1.92
CA ARG A 40 9.40 -16.40 -2.87
C ARG A 40 10.55 -17.23 -3.46
N VAL A 41 11.13 -18.16 -2.70
CA VAL A 41 12.19 -19.05 -3.18
C VAL A 41 11.61 -20.17 -4.05
N LEU A 42 10.48 -20.75 -3.65
CA LEU A 42 9.86 -21.87 -4.36
C LEU A 42 9.10 -21.45 -5.62
N ALA A 43 8.49 -20.26 -5.61
CA ALA A 43 7.69 -19.73 -6.69
C ALA A 43 7.85 -18.20 -6.73
N SER A 44 8.86 -17.72 -7.47
CA SER A 44 9.16 -16.29 -7.63
C SER A 44 7.95 -15.47 -8.07
N ASP A 45 7.09 -16.06 -8.91
CA ASP A 45 5.93 -15.40 -9.51
C ASP A 45 4.68 -15.49 -8.63
N PHE A 46 4.75 -16.19 -7.50
CA PHE A 46 3.61 -16.39 -6.61
C PHE A 46 3.01 -15.05 -6.15
N PHE A 47 3.84 -14.05 -5.90
CA PHE A 47 3.41 -12.72 -5.47
C PHE A 47 3.38 -11.69 -6.60
N ALA A 48 3.53 -12.08 -7.87
CA ALA A 48 3.59 -11.14 -8.99
C ALA A 48 2.35 -10.22 -9.04
N SER A 49 1.14 -10.79 -8.99
CA SER A 49 -0.09 -10.01 -8.99
C SER A 49 -0.29 -9.15 -7.73
N ASP A 50 0.24 -9.59 -6.58
CA ASP A 50 0.22 -8.79 -5.35
C ASP A 50 1.20 -7.61 -5.46
N LEU A 51 2.37 -7.81 -6.08
CA LEU A 51 3.36 -6.77 -6.34
C LEU A 51 2.87 -5.76 -7.38
N ASP A 52 2.19 -6.21 -8.43
CA ASP A 52 1.61 -5.33 -9.45
C ASP A 52 0.60 -4.37 -8.83
N LEU A 53 -0.28 -4.87 -7.95
CA LEU A 53 -1.20 -4.00 -7.20
C LEU A 53 -0.43 -3.00 -6.33
N ILE A 54 0.60 -3.44 -5.59
CA ILE A 54 1.42 -2.52 -4.78
C ILE A 54 2.12 -1.46 -5.66
N HIS A 55 2.58 -1.83 -6.85
CA HIS A 55 3.16 -0.89 -7.80
C HIS A 55 2.15 0.15 -8.29
N ASN A 56 0.93 -0.27 -8.64
CA ASN A 56 -0.14 0.63 -9.05
C ASN A 56 -0.52 1.58 -7.91
N VAL A 57 -0.71 1.05 -6.70
CA VAL A 57 -0.99 1.84 -5.50
C VAL A 57 0.11 2.85 -5.22
N GLY A 58 1.37 2.49 -5.48
CA GLY A 58 2.52 3.38 -5.32
C GLY A 58 2.44 4.66 -6.17
N ARG A 59 1.69 4.63 -7.28
CA ARG A 59 1.53 5.77 -8.20
C ARG A 59 0.34 6.66 -7.85
N LEU A 60 -0.52 6.24 -6.92
CA LEU A 60 -1.68 7.03 -6.53
C LEU A 60 -1.24 8.38 -5.95
N THR A 61 -1.94 9.42 -6.36
CA THR A 61 -1.84 10.78 -5.79
C THR A 61 -3.00 11.09 -4.86
N THR A 62 -4.04 10.25 -4.88
CA THR A 62 -5.25 10.39 -4.08
C THR A 62 -5.74 9.02 -3.59
N PRO A 63 -6.31 8.93 -2.38
CA PRO A 63 -6.83 7.66 -1.85
C PRO A 63 -8.09 7.17 -2.59
N TYR A 64 -8.81 8.04 -3.32
CA TYR A 64 -10.06 7.68 -4.01
C TYR A 64 -9.83 6.70 -5.18
N ASP A 65 -8.70 6.82 -5.87
CA ASP A 65 -8.35 6.00 -7.04
C ASP A 65 -8.08 4.53 -6.67
N LEU A 66 -7.78 4.25 -5.39
CA LEU A 66 -7.50 2.91 -4.89
C LEU A 66 -8.66 1.92 -5.11
N SER A 67 -9.90 2.41 -5.15
CA SER A 67 -11.08 1.53 -5.30
C SER A 67 -11.11 0.84 -6.67
N LEU A 68 -10.62 1.51 -7.71
CA LEU A 68 -10.52 0.97 -9.05
C LEU A 68 -9.45 -0.13 -9.09
N ASP A 69 -8.25 0.16 -8.58
CA ASP A 69 -7.12 -0.79 -8.52
C ASP A 69 -7.46 -2.06 -7.75
N ILE A 70 -8.17 -1.93 -6.62
CA ILE A 70 -8.62 -3.09 -5.83
C ILE A 70 -9.65 -3.91 -6.61
N THR A 71 -10.51 -3.27 -7.38
CA THR A 71 -11.52 -3.97 -8.19
C THR A 71 -10.83 -4.80 -9.26
N GLU A 72 -9.92 -4.19 -10.04
CA GLU A 72 -9.12 -4.89 -11.04
C GLU A 72 -8.33 -6.08 -10.45
N TYR A 73 -7.63 -5.85 -9.32
CA TYR A 73 -6.90 -6.90 -8.61
C TYR A 73 -7.77 -8.09 -8.19
N ARG A 74 -9.04 -7.85 -7.78
CA ARG A 74 -9.96 -8.92 -7.37
C ARG A 74 -10.41 -9.79 -8.55
N TYR A 75 -10.48 -9.22 -9.75
CA TYR A 75 -10.87 -9.93 -10.97
C TYR A 75 -9.69 -10.58 -11.70
N HIS A 76 -8.45 -10.23 -11.35
CA HIS A 76 -7.24 -10.83 -11.93
C HIS A 76 -7.25 -12.37 -11.81
N PRO A 77 -7.00 -13.14 -12.88
CA PRO A 77 -7.14 -14.60 -12.90
C PRO A 77 -6.29 -15.31 -11.83
N PHE A 78 -5.08 -14.82 -11.58
CA PHE A 78 -4.18 -15.35 -10.54
C PHE A 78 -4.67 -15.10 -9.10
N ASN A 79 -5.60 -14.17 -8.90
CA ASN A 79 -6.20 -13.88 -7.60
C ASN A 79 -7.56 -14.54 -7.41
N GLN A 80 -8.08 -15.24 -8.42
CA GLN A 80 -9.33 -16.02 -8.31
C GLN A 80 -9.12 -17.38 -7.63
N SER A 81 -7.87 -17.84 -7.49
CA SER A 81 -7.55 -19.10 -6.81
C SER A 81 -8.05 -19.11 -5.37
N ARG A 82 -9.07 -19.94 -5.13
CA ARG A 82 -9.65 -20.14 -3.79
C ARG A 82 -8.59 -20.56 -2.76
N LEU A 83 -7.61 -21.37 -3.16
CA LEU A 83 -6.52 -21.83 -2.28
C LEU A 83 -5.71 -20.67 -1.68
N ARG A 84 -5.24 -19.70 -2.49
CA ARG A 84 -4.45 -18.55 -1.98
C ARG A 84 -5.26 -17.71 -0.99
N ARG A 85 -6.56 -17.54 -1.25
CA ARG A 85 -7.50 -16.82 -0.37
C ARG A 85 -7.75 -17.58 0.94
N THR A 86 -7.98 -18.89 0.87
CA THR A 86 -8.24 -19.76 2.04
C THR A 86 -7.02 -19.82 2.97
N PHE A 87 -5.82 -19.96 2.42
CA PHE A 87 -4.58 -20.00 3.22
C PHE A 87 -4.08 -18.61 3.65
N GLY A 88 -4.75 -17.53 3.25
CA GLY A 88 -4.35 -16.16 3.60
C GLY A 88 -2.98 -15.76 3.03
N LEU A 89 -2.65 -16.27 1.85
CA LEU A 89 -1.37 -16.03 1.17
C LEU A 89 -1.40 -14.83 0.21
N CYS A 90 -2.51 -14.09 0.18
CA CYS A 90 -2.68 -12.86 -0.59
C CYS A 90 -2.63 -11.63 0.31
N ILE A 91 -2.43 -10.46 -0.28
CA ILE A 91 -2.61 -9.21 0.45
C ILE A 91 -4.06 -9.01 0.93
N SER A 92 -4.19 -8.40 2.11
CA SER A 92 -5.46 -7.94 2.65
C SER A 92 -5.79 -6.57 2.07
N THR A 93 -6.80 -6.50 1.20
CA THR A 93 -7.26 -5.23 0.59
C THR A 93 -7.82 -4.26 1.62
N SER A 94 -8.38 -4.75 2.74
CA SER A 94 -8.77 -3.91 3.88
C SER A 94 -7.56 -3.28 4.59
N THR A 95 -6.50 -4.06 4.80
CA THR A 95 -5.24 -3.54 5.36
C THR A 95 -4.59 -2.52 4.43
N LEU A 96 -4.57 -2.81 3.13
CA LEU A 96 -4.08 -1.90 2.09
C LEU A 96 -4.85 -0.57 2.11
N ARG A 97 -6.19 -0.61 2.11
CA ARG A 97 -7.02 0.60 2.25
C ARG A 97 -6.66 1.38 3.50
N ARG A 98 -6.57 0.71 4.65
CA ARG A 98 -6.24 1.36 5.92
C ARG A 98 -4.89 2.06 5.86
N ILE A 99 -3.86 1.41 5.30
CA ILE A 99 -2.53 2.00 5.15
C ILE A 99 -2.60 3.23 4.24
N VAL A 100 -3.22 3.11 3.07
CA VAL A 100 -3.33 4.21 2.09
C VAL A 100 -4.04 5.43 2.69
N PHE A 101 -5.22 5.23 3.27
CA PHE A 101 -5.97 6.31 3.90
C PHE A 101 -5.18 6.97 5.05
N HIS A 102 -4.52 6.17 5.89
CA HIS A 102 -3.74 6.71 7.01
C HIS A 102 -2.52 7.51 6.53
N THR A 103 -1.83 7.04 5.50
CA THR A 103 -0.67 7.74 4.92
C THR A 103 -1.06 9.10 4.35
N PHE A 104 -2.14 9.16 3.56
CA PHE A 104 -2.62 10.44 3.00
C PHE A 104 -3.18 11.39 4.06
N ASN A 105 -3.97 10.89 5.03
CA ASN A 105 -4.52 11.75 6.08
C ASN A 105 -3.42 12.38 6.94
N ARG A 106 -2.38 11.61 7.27
CA ARG A 106 -1.26 12.11 8.06
C ARG A 106 -0.47 13.20 7.34
N GLU A 107 -0.32 13.08 6.02
CA GLU A 107 0.29 14.12 5.20
C GLU A 107 -0.56 15.39 5.20
N SER A 108 -1.87 15.27 4.99
CA SER A 108 -2.78 16.41 5.05
C SER A 108 -2.71 17.15 6.39
N THR A 109 -2.65 16.42 7.51
CA THR A 109 -2.48 17.03 8.85
C THR A 109 -1.11 17.68 9.02
N ALA A 110 -0.03 17.06 8.54
CA ALA A 110 1.31 17.64 8.62
C ALA A 110 1.43 18.94 7.79
N ALA A 111 0.85 18.94 6.58
CA ALA A 111 0.80 20.12 5.71
C ALA A 111 -0.03 21.26 6.32
N ASP A 112 -1.14 20.94 6.99
CA ASP A 112 -1.98 21.94 7.66
C ASP A 112 -1.30 22.53 8.90
N ALA A 113 -0.60 21.70 9.69
CA ALA A 113 0.18 22.17 10.83
C ALA A 113 1.40 23.02 10.42
N ALA A 114 1.97 22.78 9.24
CA ALA A 114 3.09 23.54 8.70
C ALA A 114 2.68 24.88 8.06
N ARG A 115 1.39 25.15 7.85
CA ARG A 115 0.93 26.46 7.38
C ARG A 115 1.06 27.50 8.49
N PRO A 116 1.76 28.63 8.26
CA PRO A 116 1.80 29.70 9.25
C PRO A 116 0.39 30.25 9.44
N VAL A 117 -0.09 30.21 10.69
CA VAL A 117 -1.32 30.90 11.11
C VAL A 117 -1.12 32.39 10.86
N ASN A 118 -1.66 32.87 9.74
CA ASN A 118 -1.71 34.29 9.45
C ASN A 118 -2.86 34.86 10.31
N ARG A 119 -2.56 35.19 11.58
CA ARG A 119 -3.51 35.93 12.42
C ARG A 119 -3.63 37.34 11.84
N PRO A 120 -4.83 37.79 11.42
CA PRO A 120 -5.02 39.19 11.10
C PRO A 120 -4.77 40.01 12.38
N SER A 121 -3.79 40.90 12.34
CA SER A 121 -3.55 41.89 13.38
C SER A 121 -4.76 42.82 13.42
N THR A 122 -5.65 42.62 14.38
CA THR A 122 -6.70 43.58 14.71
C THR A 122 -6.04 44.87 15.20
N THR A 123 -6.21 45.94 14.43
CA THR A 123 -5.92 47.32 14.82
C THR A 123 -7.25 48.02 15.08
#